data_AF-A0A8X8X7A9-F1
#
_entry.id   AF-A0A8X8X7A9-F1
#
_cell.length_a   1.000
_cell.length_b   1.000
_cell.length_c   1.000
_cell.angle_alpha   90.00
_cell.angle_beta   90.00
_cell.angle_gamma   90.00
#
_symmetry.space_group_name_H-M   'P 1'
#
loop_
_entity.id
_entity.type
_entity.pdbx_description
1 polymer ?
#
loop_
_entity_poly.entity_id
_entity_poly.type
_entity_poly.pdbx_seq_one_letter_code
_entity_poly.pdbx_strand_id
1 'polypeptide(L)'
;MAVDDDCSAGLGKTRASHLRTSASTPIDSLNIGFQLLKKQGWKEGTGLGVSEQGRLEPIATAVKKNKRGVGAEEAKVQIKKSKVKKDTYDPEVDEMDM
;
A
#
# COMPACT_ATOMS: atom_id res chain seq x y z
N MET A 1 -29.87 -2.79 40.10
CA MET A 1 -28.88 -3.68 39.47
C MET A 1 -28.66 -3.19 38.05
N ALA A 2 -27.75 -2.23 37.88
CA ALA A 2 -27.26 -1.85 36.55
C ALA A 2 -25.89 -2.52 36.43
N VAL A 3 -25.83 -3.54 35.58
CA VAL A 3 -24.56 -4.07 35.10
C VAL A 3 -24.30 -3.30 33.81
N ASP A 4 -23.44 -2.29 33.87
CA ASP A 4 -22.94 -1.65 32.67
C ASP A 4 -21.74 -2.48 32.21
N ASP A 5 -21.93 -3.19 31.10
CA ASP A 5 -20.95 -4.03 30.44
C ASP A 5 -19.67 -3.25 30.11
N ASP A 6 -18.54 -3.72 30.65
CA ASP A 6 -17.19 -3.28 30.27
C ASP A 6 -16.97 -3.53 28.77
N CYS A 7 -17.07 -2.47 27.97
CA CYS A 7 -16.65 -2.46 26.57
C CYS A 7 -15.12 -2.48 26.51
N SER A 8 -14.54 -3.67 26.69
CA SER A 8 -13.10 -3.92 26.57
C SER A 8 -12.61 -3.57 25.16
N ALA A 9 -11.90 -2.44 25.06
CA ALA A 9 -11.16 -2.05 23.87
C ALA A 9 -9.92 -2.96 23.71
N GLY A 10 -10.13 -4.15 23.17
CA GLY A 10 -9.05 -4.99 22.68
C GLY A 10 -8.36 -4.33 21.50
N LEU A 11 -7.16 -3.80 21.70
CA LEU A 11 -6.23 -3.41 20.64
C LEU A 11 -5.98 -4.63 19.73
N GLY A 12 -6.73 -4.70 18.63
CA GLY A 12 -6.58 -5.71 17.60
C GLY A 12 -5.20 -5.58 16.96
N LYS A 13 -4.41 -6.65 17.10
CA LYS A 13 -3.10 -6.88 16.46
C LYS A 13 -3.14 -6.40 15.00
N THR A 14 -2.31 -5.42 14.66
CA THR A 14 -2.15 -4.94 13.28
C THR A 14 -1.70 -6.09 12.41
N ARG A 15 -2.53 -6.48 11.43
CA ARG A 15 -2.19 -7.53 10.46
C ARG A 15 -0.96 -7.06 9.68
N ALA A 16 0.06 -7.91 9.60
CA ALA A 16 1.24 -7.68 8.78
C ALA A 16 0.83 -7.18 7.39
N SER A 17 1.44 -6.08 6.95
CA SER A 17 1.30 -5.56 5.59
C SER A 17 1.64 -6.70 4.64
N HIS A 18 0.63 -7.17 3.90
CA HIS A 18 0.87 -8.09 2.81
C HIS A 18 1.68 -7.30 1.78
N LEU A 19 2.99 -7.57 1.72
CA LEU A 19 3.88 -6.99 0.74
C LEU A 19 3.29 -7.30 -0.62
N ARG A 20 2.88 -6.26 -1.33
CA ARG A 20 2.26 -6.37 -2.65
C ARG A 20 3.27 -7.03 -3.57
N THR A 21 2.94 -8.19 -4.13
CA THR A 21 3.72 -8.78 -5.23
C THR A 21 3.77 -7.78 -6.38
N SER A 22 4.98 -7.38 -6.79
CA SER A 22 5.22 -6.52 -7.94
C SER A 22 5.16 -7.33 -9.23
N ALA A 23 4.42 -6.80 -10.21
CA ALA A 23 4.32 -7.34 -11.57
C ALA A 23 5.70 -7.64 -12.19
N SER A 24 6.66 -6.73 -11.98
CA SER A 24 7.97 -6.77 -12.64
C SER A 24 8.94 -7.81 -12.09
N THR A 25 8.63 -8.49 -10.98
CA THR A 25 9.55 -9.45 -10.35
C THR A 25 9.00 -10.86 -10.49
N PRO A 26 9.70 -11.79 -11.17
CA PRO A 26 9.26 -13.17 -11.29
C PRO A 26 9.23 -13.85 -9.92
N ILE A 27 8.39 -14.90 -9.81
CA ILE A 27 8.30 -15.73 -8.61
C ILE A 27 9.61 -16.49 -8.44
N ASP A 28 10.14 -16.53 -7.22
CA ASP A 28 11.37 -17.26 -6.91
C ASP A 28 11.25 -18.76 -7.23
N SER A 29 12.31 -19.33 -7.77
CA SER A 29 12.48 -20.77 -8.03
C SER A 29 12.36 -21.65 -6.79
N LEU A 30 12.68 -21.10 -5.60
CA LEU A 30 12.51 -21.80 -4.32
C LEU A 30 11.05 -21.88 -3.88
N ASN A 31 10.15 -21.10 -4.51
CA ASN A 31 8.74 -21.14 -4.19
C ASN A 31 8.12 -22.49 -4.60
N ILE A 32 7.43 -23.14 -3.66
CA ILE A 32 6.81 -24.46 -3.88
C ILE A 32 5.82 -24.42 -5.04
N GLY A 33 5.05 -23.34 -5.18
CA GLY A 33 4.09 -23.14 -6.27
C GLY A 33 4.78 -23.04 -7.63
N PHE A 34 5.91 -22.34 -7.71
CA PHE A 34 6.72 -22.26 -8.94
C PHE A 34 7.23 -23.64 -9.37
N GLN A 35 7.75 -24.42 -8.43
CA GLN A 35 8.23 -25.78 -8.70
C GLN A 35 7.10 -26.69 -9.17
N LEU A 36 5.92 -26.57 -8.57
CA LEU A 36 4.74 -27.35 -8.97
C LEU A 36 4.30 -26.97 -10.39
N LEU A 37 4.22 -25.68 -10.71
CA LEU A 37 3.88 -25.23 -12.06
C LEU A 37 4.85 -25.79 -13.11
N LYS A 38 6.16 -25.68 -12.86
CA LYS A 38 7.18 -26.27 -13.76
C LYS A 38 7.01 -27.79 -13.92
N LYS A 39 6.71 -28.52 -12.83
CA LYS A 39 6.44 -29.97 -12.88
C LYS A 39 5.20 -30.32 -13.71
N GLN A 40 4.18 -29.46 -13.69
CA GLN A 40 2.95 -29.63 -14.49
C GLN A 40 3.10 -29.14 -15.94
N GLY A 41 4.33 -28.83 -16.38
CA GLY A 41 4.63 -28.44 -17.77
C GLY A 41 4.42 -26.96 -18.06
N TRP A 42 4.16 -26.12 -17.06
CA TRP A 42 4.14 -24.67 -17.24
C TRP A 42 5.57 -24.12 -17.44
N LYS A 43 5.72 -23.21 -18.40
CA LYS A 43 6.98 -22.56 -18.73
C LYS A 43 7.01 -21.15 -18.18
N GLU A 44 8.18 -20.74 -17.71
CA GLU A 44 8.38 -19.40 -17.22
C GLU A 44 8.22 -18.38 -18.36
N GLY A 45 7.48 -17.30 -18.11
CA GLY A 45 7.19 -16.28 -19.11
C GLY A 45 6.01 -16.60 -20.05
N THR A 46 5.38 -17.78 -19.94
CA THR A 46 4.18 -18.13 -20.73
C THR A 46 2.89 -18.01 -19.92
N GLY A 47 1.80 -17.66 -20.60
CA GLY A 47 0.47 -17.62 -19.99
C GLY A 47 -0.02 -19.02 -19.60
N LEU A 48 -0.98 -19.08 -18.69
CA LEU A 48 -1.64 -20.35 -18.33
C LEU A 48 -2.70 -20.72 -19.37
N GLY A 49 -2.95 -22.02 -19.56
CA GLY A 49 -3.96 -22.57 -20.47
C GLY A 49 -3.37 -23.28 -21.69
N VAL A 50 -4.23 -23.98 -22.44
CA VAL A 50 -3.83 -24.85 -23.56
C VAL A 50 -3.07 -24.10 -24.66
N SER A 51 -3.44 -22.85 -24.90
CA SER A 51 -2.82 -21.98 -25.91
C SER A 51 -2.05 -20.84 -25.26
N GLU A 52 -1.62 -20.99 -24.00
CA GLU A 52 -0.89 -19.96 -23.24
C GLU A 52 -1.65 -18.61 -23.15
N GLN A 53 -2.99 -18.65 -23.24
CA GLN A 53 -3.84 -17.47 -23.36
C GLN A 53 -4.05 -16.69 -22.06
N GLY A 54 -3.63 -17.26 -20.93
CA GLY A 54 -3.74 -16.66 -19.62
C GLY A 54 -2.85 -15.41 -19.48
N ARG A 55 -3.29 -14.45 -18.67
CA ARG A 55 -2.49 -13.26 -18.38
C ARG A 55 -1.20 -13.62 -17.66
N LEU A 56 -0.08 -13.03 -18.09
CA LEU A 56 1.22 -13.12 -17.41
C LEU A 56 1.23 -12.34 -16.10
N GLU A 57 0.58 -11.17 -16.11
CA GLU A 57 0.62 -10.21 -15.02
C GLU A 57 -0.66 -10.25 -14.17
N PRO A 58 -0.53 -10.16 -12.83
CA PRO A 58 -1.68 -10.14 -11.93
C PRO A 58 -2.55 -8.89 -12.19
N ILE A 59 -3.84 -9.03 -11.92
CA ILE A 59 -4.79 -7.93 -12.08
C ILE A 59 -4.61 -6.95 -10.91
N ALA A 60 -4.37 -5.68 -11.22
CA ALA A 60 -4.34 -4.64 -10.20
C ALA A 60 -5.73 -4.47 -9.56
N THR A 61 -5.77 -4.52 -8.23
CA THR A 61 -6.99 -4.29 -7.45
C THR A 61 -6.88 -2.97 -6.70
N ALA A 62 -7.99 -2.22 -6.65
CA ALA A 62 -8.11 -1.01 -5.86
C ALA A 62 -8.72 -1.36 -4.50
N VAL A 63 -8.02 -1.06 -3.41
CA VAL A 63 -8.54 -1.27 -2.05
C VAL A 63 -9.38 -0.07 -1.65
N LYS A 64 -10.69 -0.28 -1.52
CA LYS A 64 -11.62 0.72 -1.03
C LYS A 64 -11.45 0.91 0.48
N LYS A 65 -11.00 2.09 0.89
CA LYS A 65 -10.80 2.44 2.31
C LYS A 65 -12.04 3.06 2.97
N ASN A 66 -13.02 3.51 2.19
CA ASN A 66 -14.24 4.14 2.66
C ASN A 66 -15.44 3.17 2.67
N LYS A 67 -16.44 3.45 3.50
CA LYS A 67 -17.66 2.64 3.63
C LYS A 67 -18.83 3.15 2.76
N ARG A 68 -18.57 4.09 1.84
CA ARG A 68 -19.62 4.66 0.96
C ARG A 68 -20.08 3.64 -0.08
N GLY A 69 -21.22 3.90 -0.73
CA GLY A 69 -21.71 3.09 -1.86
C GLY A 69 -20.73 3.05 -3.05
N VAL A 70 -20.94 2.12 -3.98
CA VAL A 70 -20.26 2.11 -5.28
C VAL A 70 -20.74 3.31 -6.10
N GLY A 71 -19.85 3.96 -6.85
CA GLY A 71 -20.16 5.18 -7.62
C GLY A 71 -20.19 6.48 -6.82
N ALA A 72 -19.98 6.43 -5.51
CA ALA A 72 -19.98 7.61 -4.67
C ALA A 72 -18.64 8.38 -4.81
N GLU A 73 -18.68 9.66 -5.18
CA GLU A 73 -17.49 10.51 -5.40
C GLU A 73 -16.51 10.47 -4.22
N GLU A 74 -15.20 10.38 -4.47
CA GLU A 74 -14.22 10.41 -3.39
C GLU A 74 -14.21 11.80 -2.72
N ALA A 75 -14.21 11.84 -1.38
CA ALA A 75 -14.09 13.11 -0.67
C ALA A 75 -12.69 13.68 -0.93
N LYS A 76 -12.61 14.78 -1.66
CA LYS A 76 -11.34 15.49 -1.90
C LYS A 76 -10.77 15.92 -0.56
N VAL A 77 -9.65 15.31 -0.16
CA VAL A 77 -8.91 15.75 1.02
C VAL A 77 -8.36 17.14 0.71
N GLN A 78 -9.02 18.16 1.23
CA GLN A 78 -8.55 19.54 1.16
C GLN A 78 -7.32 19.66 2.07
N ILE A 79 -6.14 19.45 1.50
CA ILE A 79 -4.88 19.70 2.19
C ILE A 79 -4.77 21.22 2.37
N LYS A 80 -5.19 21.70 3.54
CA LYS A 80 -5.00 23.09 3.94
C LYS A 80 -3.48 23.32 4.08
N LYS A 81 -2.87 24.02 3.12
CA LYS A 81 -1.47 24.45 3.23
C LYS A 81 -1.35 25.42 4.41
N SER A 82 -0.76 24.97 5.50
CA SER A 82 -0.33 25.86 6.58
C SER A 82 0.77 26.79 6.04
N LYS A 83 0.55 28.10 6.14
CA LYS A 83 1.53 29.13 5.79
C LYS A 83 2.67 29.09 6.82
N VAL A 84 3.82 28.53 6.43
CA VAL A 84 5.07 28.69 7.16
C VAL A 84 5.54 30.13 6.95
N LYS A 85 5.59 30.93 8.02
CA LYS A 85 6.24 32.24 8.01
C LYS A 85 7.75 32.00 7.88
N LYS A 86 8.37 32.56 6.84
CA LYS A 86 9.83 32.64 6.74
C LYS A 86 10.25 33.91 7.47
N ASP A 87 10.67 33.77 8.73
CA ASP A 87 11.47 34.79 9.36
C ASP A 87 12.83 34.78 8.64
N THR A 88 13.11 35.85 7.92
CA THR A 88 14.34 36.05 7.15
C THR A 88 15.38 36.55 8.14
N TYR A 89 16.43 35.74 8.37
CA TYR A 89 17.60 36.17 9.13
C TYR A 89 18.50 36.97 8.19
N ASP A 90 18.70 38.25 8.51
CA ASP A 90 19.55 39.18 7.76
C ASP A 90 20.96 39.19 8.42
N PRO A 91 22.02 38.74 7.72
CA PRO A 91 23.34 38.59 8.33
C PRO A 91 24.21 39.85 8.33
N GLU A 92 23.69 41.05 8.06
CA GLU A 92 24.47 42.29 8.07
C GLU A 92 24.18 43.17 9.30
N VAL A 93 24.82 42.85 10.43
CA VAL A 93 25.35 43.87 11.36
C VAL A 93 26.69 43.37 11.88
N ASP A 94 27.70 43.60 11.06
CA ASP A 94 29.12 43.60 11.43
C ASP A 94 29.38 44.53 12.63
N GLU A 95 30.39 44.15 13.42
CA GLU A 95 31.29 45.00 14.21
C GLU A 95 30.74 46.30 14.86
N MET A 96 30.73 46.34 16.21
CA MET A 96 31.02 47.57 16.94
C MET A 96 31.69 47.28 18.29
N ASP A 97 33.01 47.47 18.27
CA ASP A 97 33.93 47.96 19.31
C ASP A 97 34.00 47.33 20.72
N MET A 98 35.19 46.75 20.97
CA MET A 98 35.95 46.48 22.21
C MET A 98 35.26 45.80 23.41
#